data_AF-A0A960Y2J1-F1
#
_entry.id   AF-A0A960Y2J1-F1
#
_cell.length_a   1.000
_cell.length_b   1.000
_cell.length_c   1.000
_cell.angle_alpha   90.00
_cell.angle_beta   90.00
_cell.angle_gamma   90.00
#
_symmetry.space_group_name_H-M   'P 1'
#
loop_
_entity.id
_entity.type
_entity.pdbx_description
1 polymer ?
#
loop_
_entity_poly.entity_id
_entity_poly.type
_entity_poly.pdbx_seq_one_letter_code
_entity_poly.pdbx_strand_id
1 'polypeptide(L)'
;MQYLRLILFSILVFSSCKEKVPDLNKMNYPEMHSVVSEITCKKMQTCFNYIYRTFPSDILQESGLEDCKKNILKGYEKKVNSHSIEIQTAAISCYSEIIQANCSELIMIPIISLSCIHLRELLDRDIIFEKNLEKKEL
;
A
#
# COMPACT_ATOMS: atom_id res chain seq x y z
N MET A 1 16.56 -40.53 -18.84
CA MET A 1 15.40 -39.65 -19.06
C MET A 1 14.50 -39.50 -17.81
N GLN A 2 15.04 -39.41 -16.59
CA GLN A 2 14.24 -39.21 -15.36
C GLN A 2 14.30 -37.77 -14.83
N TYR A 3 15.42 -37.07 -15.04
CA TYR A 3 15.62 -35.70 -14.54
C TYR A 3 14.79 -34.64 -15.29
N LEU A 4 14.40 -34.89 -16.54
CA LEU A 4 13.60 -33.94 -17.33
C LEU A 4 12.16 -33.80 -16.78
N ARG A 5 11.61 -34.86 -16.18
CA ARG A 5 10.27 -34.83 -15.55
C ARG A 5 10.26 -34.07 -14.23
N LEU A 6 11.36 -34.09 -13.48
CA LEU A 6 11.51 -33.34 -12.22
C LEU A 6 11.59 -31.83 -12.47
N ILE A 7 12.30 -31.40 -13.51
CA ILE A 7 12.42 -29.98 -13.89
C ILE A 7 11.06 -29.40 -14.33
N LEU A 8 10.29 -30.16 -15.12
CA LEU A 8 8.94 -29.76 -15.55
C LEU A 8 7.95 -29.68 -14.37
N PHE A 9 8.06 -30.57 -13.37
CA PHE A 9 7.20 -30.51 -12.19
C PHE A 9 7.54 -29.31 -11.29
N SER A 10 8.82 -28.95 -11.16
CA SER A 10 9.23 -27.75 -10.40
C SER A 10 8.75 -26.44 -11.03
N ILE A 11 8.55 -26.38 -12.35
CA ILE A 11 8.06 -25.15 -13.02
C ILE A 11 6.53 -25.00 -12.86
N LEU A 12 5.78 -26.10 -12.76
CA LEU A 12 4.30 -26.07 -12.66
C LEU A 12 3.77 -25.78 -11.25
N VAL A 13 4.53 -26.09 -10.19
CA VAL A 13 4.12 -25.82 -8.80
C VAL A 13 4.30 -24.34 -8.41
N PHE A 14 5.08 -23.57 -9.18
CA PHE A 14 5.12 -22.10 -9.10
C PHE A 14 4.08 -21.44 -9.99
N SER A 15 2.92 -22.08 -10.18
CA SER A 15 1.69 -21.40 -10.61
C SER A 15 1.27 -20.45 -9.48
N SER A 16 2.01 -19.35 -9.39
CA SER A 16 1.76 -18.21 -8.53
C SER A 16 0.29 -17.87 -8.67
N CYS A 17 -0.46 -18.03 -7.58
CA CYS A 17 -1.67 -17.26 -7.37
C CYS A 17 -1.23 -15.79 -7.39
N LYS A 18 -1.06 -15.22 -8.58
CA LYS A 18 -0.93 -13.78 -8.74
C LYS A 18 -2.30 -13.26 -8.37
N GLU A 19 -2.44 -12.77 -7.14
CA GLU A 19 -3.59 -11.96 -6.76
C GLU A 19 -3.83 -10.96 -7.88
N LYS A 20 -5.03 -10.98 -8.45
CA LYS A 20 -5.39 -10.01 -9.48
C LYS A 20 -5.39 -8.65 -8.80
N VAL A 21 -4.42 -7.83 -9.16
CA VAL A 21 -4.36 -6.44 -8.75
C VAL A 21 -5.60 -5.73 -9.33
N PRO A 22 -6.44 -5.10 -8.49
CA PRO A 22 -7.62 -4.41 -8.98
C PRO A 22 -7.24 -3.17 -9.79
N ASP A 23 -8.10 -2.81 -10.74
CA ASP A 23 -7.96 -1.58 -11.54
C ASP A 23 -8.49 -0.39 -10.74
N LEU A 24 -7.56 0.38 -10.14
CA LEU A 24 -7.87 1.50 -9.25
C LEU A 24 -8.59 2.66 -9.97
N ASN A 25 -8.42 2.79 -11.30
CA ASN A 25 -9.03 3.88 -12.07
C ASN A 25 -10.56 3.80 -12.16
N LYS A 26 -11.13 2.64 -11.83
CA LYS A 26 -12.58 2.39 -11.86
C LYS A 26 -13.26 2.58 -10.52
N MET A 27 -12.49 2.92 -9.48
CA MET A 27 -12.98 3.09 -8.12
C MET A 27 -13.14 4.57 -7.81
N ASN A 28 -14.11 4.92 -6.97
CA ASN A 28 -14.12 6.24 -6.36
C ASN A 28 -12.98 6.35 -5.33
N TYR A 29 -12.54 7.57 -5.03
CA TYR A 29 -11.35 7.82 -4.23
C TYR A 29 -11.41 7.22 -2.80
N PRO A 30 -12.53 7.30 -2.05
CA PRO A 30 -12.68 6.59 -0.77
C PRO A 30 -12.57 5.06 -0.88
N GLU A 31 -13.25 4.46 -1.86
CA GLU A 31 -13.23 3.01 -2.10
C GLU A 31 -11.83 2.52 -2.46
N MET A 32 -11.15 3.24 -3.35
CA MET A 32 -9.78 2.93 -3.77
C MET A 32 -8.84 2.80 -2.56
N HIS A 33 -8.87 3.76 -1.63
CA HIS A 33 -8.03 3.72 -0.44
C HIS A 33 -8.36 2.56 0.50
N SER A 34 -9.64 2.21 0.65
CA SER A 34 -10.04 1.03 1.43
C SER A 34 -9.42 -0.25 0.85
N VAL A 35 -9.53 -0.42 -0.47
CA VAL A 35 -8.98 -1.56 -1.21
C VAL A 35 -7.45 -1.59 -1.13
N VAL A 36 -6.79 -0.46 -1.38
CA VAL A 36 -5.33 -0.34 -1.29
C VAL A 36 -4.84 -0.64 0.12
N SER A 37 -5.54 -0.16 1.15
CA SER A 37 -5.20 -0.43 2.57
C SER A 37 -5.26 -1.91 2.88
N GLU A 38 -6.33 -2.59 2.45
CA GLU A 38 -6.46 -4.04 2.65
C GLU A 38 -5.33 -4.82 1.96
N ILE A 39 -5.06 -4.53 0.68
CA ILE A 39 -4.01 -5.21 -0.07
C ILE A 39 -2.64 -4.95 0.54
N THR A 40 -2.34 -3.70 0.90
CA THR A 40 -1.07 -3.31 1.51
C THR A 40 -0.86 -4.03 2.84
N CYS A 41 -1.87 -4.08 3.69
CA CYS A 41 -1.79 -4.80 4.97
C CYS A 41 -1.56 -6.31 4.77
N LYS A 42 -2.29 -6.96 3.85
CA LYS A 42 -2.06 -8.38 3.51
C LYS A 42 -0.64 -8.62 2.99
N LYS A 43 -0.14 -7.72 2.15
CA LYS A 43 1.24 -7.77 1.63
C LYS A 43 2.26 -7.61 2.74
N MET A 44 2.10 -6.64 3.65
CA MET A 44 3.01 -6.48 4.79
C MET A 44 3.02 -7.73 5.67
N GLN A 45 1.87 -8.30 5.98
CA GLN A 45 1.79 -9.54 6.75
C GLN A 45 2.51 -10.68 6.02
N THR A 46 2.29 -10.83 4.71
CA THR A 46 2.91 -11.91 3.92
C THR A 46 4.42 -11.74 3.78
N CYS A 47 4.88 -10.55 3.38
CA CYS A 47 6.27 -10.25 3.11
C CYS A 47 7.13 -10.22 4.37
N PHE A 48 6.57 -9.80 5.51
CA PHE A 48 7.28 -9.71 6.79
C PHE A 48 6.92 -10.84 7.76
N ASN A 49 6.12 -11.84 7.35
CA ASN A 49 5.76 -12.99 8.17
C ASN A 49 6.98 -13.67 8.79
N TYR A 50 8.07 -13.81 8.01
CA TYR A 50 9.31 -14.39 8.49
C TYR A 50 9.89 -13.59 9.67
N ILE A 51 9.92 -12.26 9.56
CA ILE A 51 10.39 -11.38 10.63
C ILE A 51 9.49 -11.53 11.87
N TYR A 52 8.17 -11.54 11.70
CA TYR A 52 7.25 -11.77 12.82
C TYR A 52 7.53 -13.10 13.51
N ARG A 53 7.77 -14.19 12.78
CA ARG A 53 8.12 -15.50 13.37
C ARG A 53 9.45 -15.53 14.11
N THR A 54 10.35 -14.57 13.88
CA THR A 54 11.62 -14.47 14.63
C THR A 54 11.48 -13.77 15.98
N PHE A 55 10.37 -13.09 16.24
CA PHE A 55 10.14 -12.45 17.52
C PHE A 55 9.49 -13.42 18.52
N PRO A 56 9.88 -13.35 19.81
CA PRO A 56 9.18 -13.97 20.92
C PRO A 56 7.67 -13.64 20.89
N SER A 57 6.81 -14.59 21.24
CA SER A 57 5.34 -14.46 21.17
C SER A 57 4.76 -13.36 22.07
N ASP A 58 5.49 -12.97 23.11
CA ASP A 58 5.19 -11.86 24.02
C ASP A 58 5.51 -10.48 23.42
N ILE A 59 6.38 -10.41 22.41
CA ILE A 59 6.68 -9.19 21.63
C ILE A 59 5.77 -9.09 20.41
N LEU A 60 5.26 -10.23 19.92
CA LEU A 60 4.24 -10.28 18.88
C LEU A 60 2.90 -9.78 19.42
N GLN A 61 2.75 -8.45 19.49
CA GLN A 61 1.42 -7.87 19.35
C GLN A 61 0.88 -8.35 18.02
N GLU A 62 -0.07 -9.29 18.05
CA GLU A 62 -0.87 -9.70 16.91
C GLU A 62 -1.63 -8.48 16.37
N SER A 63 -0.93 -7.65 15.59
CA SER A 63 -1.54 -6.58 14.84
C SER A 63 -2.27 -7.25 13.70
N GLY A 64 -3.55 -7.54 13.93
CA GLY A 64 -4.41 -8.20 12.96
C GLY A 64 -4.55 -7.36 11.68
N LEU A 65 -5.05 -8.00 10.62
CA LEU A 65 -5.34 -7.29 9.36
C LEU A 65 -6.24 -6.07 9.60
N GLU A 66 -7.21 -6.21 10.49
CA GLU A 66 -8.13 -5.13 10.85
C GLU A 66 -7.47 -4.00 11.65
N ASP A 67 -6.50 -4.29 12.52
CA ASP A 67 -5.74 -3.24 13.22
C ASP A 67 -4.83 -2.49 12.25
N CYS A 68 -4.21 -3.19 11.30
CA CYS A 68 -3.46 -2.56 10.23
C CYS A 68 -4.35 -1.63 9.40
N LYS A 69 -5.50 -2.12 8.92
CA LYS A 69 -6.45 -1.30 8.15
C LYS A 69 -6.94 -0.10 8.93
N LYS A 70 -7.34 -0.30 10.19
CA LYS A 70 -7.80 0.76 11.09
C LYS A 70 -6.73 1.84 11.30
N ASN A 71 -5.47 1.44 11.46
CA ASN A 71 -4.37 2.38 11.63
C ASN A 71 -4.05 3.16 10.35
N ILE A 72 -4.04 2.51 9.18
CA ILE A 72 -3.86 3.19 7.88
C ILE A 72 -4.98 4.19 7.62
N LEU A 73 -6.23 3.80 7.90
CA LEU A 73 -7.41 4.65 7.69
C LEU A 73 -7.64 5.66 8.82
N LYS A 74 -6.80 5.67 9.87
CA LYS A 74 -7.00 6.56 11.02
C LYS A 74 -6.84 8.02 10.61
N GLY A 75 -7.93 8.77 10.67
CA GLY A 75 -7.95 10.18 10.26
C GLY A 75 -8.01 10.39 8.74
N TYR A 76 -8.15 9.31 7.96
CA TYR A 76 -8.31 9.34 6.51
C TYR A 76 -9.58 10.10 6.11
N GLU A 77 -10.73 9.78 6.71
CA GLU A 77 -12.04 10.38 6.37
C GLU A 77 -12.05 11.91 6.45
N LYS A 78 -11.27 12.50 7.36
CA LYS A 78 -11.19 13.96 7.50
C LYS A 78 -10.39 14.63 6.37
N LYS A 79 -9.42 13.94 5.79
CA LYS A 79 -8.50 14.50 4.78
C LYS A 79 -8.96 14.25 3.35
N VAL A 80 -9.75 13.21 3.14
CA VAL A 80 -10.07 12.71 1.79
C VAL A 80 -11.06 13.58 1.06
N ASN A 81 -11.99 14.16 1.81
CA ASN A 81 -12.99 15.04 1.27
C ASN A 81 -12.43 16.40 0.87
N SER A 82 -11.20 16.75 1.26
CA SER A 82 -10.53 18.00 0.89
C SER A 82 -9.52 17.86 -0.25
N HIS A 83 -9.10 16.64 -0.61
CA HIS A 83 -8.09 16.45 -1.65
C HIS A 83 -8.60 16.78 -3.06
N SER A 84 -7.81 17.59 -3.78
CA SER A 84 -8.06 17.94 -5.18
C SER A 84 -7.99 16.73 -6.12
N ILE A 85 -8.59 16.86 -7.31
CA ILE A 85 -8.54 15.83 -8.38
C ILE A 85 -7.09 15.49 -8.76
N GLU A 86 -6.17 16.46 -8.69
CA GLU A 86 -4.75 16.26 -8.95
C GLU A 86 -4.13 15.29 -7.93
N ILE A 87 -4.40 15.49 -6.63
CA ILE A 87 -3.96 14.58 -5.56
C ILE A 87 -4.56 13.18 -5.76
N GLN A 88 -5.85 13.10 -6.08
CA GLN A 88 -6.52 11.81 -6.31
C GLN A 88 -5.89 11.04 -7.47
N THR A 89 -5.56 11.74 -8.56
CA THR A 89 -4.91 11.15 -9.74
C THR A 89 -3.50 10.67 -9.40
N ALA A 90 -2.70 11.49 -8.72
CA ALA A 90 -1.35 11.11 -8.29
C ALA A 90 -1.36 9.92 -7.32
N ALA A 91 -2.39 9.83 -6.45
CA ALA A 91 -2.57 8.73 -5.53
C ALA A 91 -2.83 7.40 -6.25
N ILE A 92 -3.65 7.40 -7.32
CA ILE A 92 -3.89 6.21 -8.14
C ILE A 92 -2.56 5.66 -8.69
N SER A 93 -1.70 6.52 -9.23
CA SER A 93 -0.41 6.11 -9.80
C SER A 93 0.52 5.53 -8.72
N CYS A 94 0.73 6.24 -7.60
CA CYS A 94 1.57 5.76 -6.52
C CYS A 94 1.07 4.44 -5.92
N TYR A 95 -0.23 4.34 -5.62
CA TYR A 95 -0.77 3.14 -5.00
C TYR A 95 -0.78 1.94 -5.92
N SER A 96 -0.96 2.15 -7.23
CA SER A 96 -0.82 1.08 -8.22
C SER A 96 0.57 0.45 -8.15
N GLU A 97 1.62 1.26 -8.02
CA GLU A 97 2.99 0.75 -7.87
C GLU A 97 3.18 0.00 -6.55
N ILE A 98 2.68 0.54 -5.43
CA ILE A 98 2.78 -0.12 -4.11
C ILE A 98 2.08 -1.49 -4.13
N ILE A 99 0.86 -1.58 -4.63
CA ILE A 99 0.11 -2.84 -4.64
C ILE A 99 0.66 -3.83 -5.67
N GLN A 100 1.42 -3.38 -6.67
CA GLN A 100 2.11 -4.26 -7.63
C GLN A 100 3.51 -4.69 -7.15
N ALA A 101 4.13 -3.94 -6.23
CA ALA A 101 5.48 -4.18 -5.72
C ALA A 101 5.66 -5.60 -5.17
N ASN A 102 6.79 -6.24 -5.47
CA ASN A 102 7.15 -7.49 -4.81
C ASN A 102 7.61 -7.24 -3.35
N CYS A 103 7.81 -8.30 -2.57
CA CYS A 103 8.19 -8.15 -1.16
C CYS A 103 9.53 -7.44 -0.93
N SER A 104 10.50 -7.59 -1.84
CA SER A 104 11.79 -6.90 -1.75
C SER A 104 11.69 -5.39 -1.98
N GLU A 105 10.66 -4.95 -2.69
CA GLU A 105 10.48 -3.54 -3.09
C GLU A 105 9.46 -2.79 -2.20
N LEU A 106 8.62 -3.51 -1.46
CA LEU A 106 7.45 -2.96 -0.77
C LEU A 106 7.76 -1.76 0.15
N ILE A 107 8.89 -1.81 0.88
CA ILE A 107 9.32 -0.69 1.76
C ILE A 107 9.93 0.47 0.96
N MET A 108 10.50 0.18 -0.21
CA MET A 108 11.28 1.15 -0.99
C MET A 108 10.39 1.98 -1.92
N ILE A 109 9.36 1.40 -2.53
CA ILE A 109 8.49 2.09 -3.50
C ILE A 109 7.96 3.44 -3.00
N PRO A 110 7.46 3.58 -1.76
CA PRO A 110 6.98 4.88 -1.26
C PRO A 110 8.04 6.00 -1.27
N ILE A 111 9.33 5.65 -1.33
CA ILE A 111 10.46 6.58 -1.24
C ILE A 111 11.10 6.80 -2.61
N ILE A 112 11.20 5.76 -3.44
CA ILE A 112 11.98 5.80 -4.69
C ILE A 112 11.10 6.01 -5.94
N SER A 113 9.81 5.72 -5.85
CA SER A 113 8.90 5.88 -6.98
C SER A 113 8.63 7.35 -7.26
N LEU A 114 8.79 7.75 -8.53
CA LEU A 114 8.48 9.11 -8.97
C LEU A 114 6.99 9.45 -8.74
N SER A 115 6.09 8.49 -8.91
CA SER A 115 4.65 8.74 -8.69
C SER A 115 4.34 8.97 -7.20
N CYS A 116 5.01 8.25 -6.31
CA CYS A 116 4.89 8.45 -4.86
C CYS A 116 5.58 9.74 -4.37
N ILE A 117 6.73 10.10 -4.95
CA ILE A 117 7.39 11.38 -4.68
C ILE A 117 6.46 12.53 -5.09
N HIS A 118 5.89 12.47 -6.29
CA HIS A 118 4.98 13.50 -6.79
C HIS A 118 3.73 13.64 -5.91
N LEU A 119 3.11 12.53 -5.50
CA LEU A 119 1.99 12.56 -4.57
C LEU A 119 2.37 13.25 -3.25
N ARG A 120 3.54 12.92 -2.71
CA ARG A 120 4.03 13.54 -1.46
C ARG A 120 4.20 15.05 -1.61
N GLU A 121 4.78 15.52 -2.71
CA GLU A 121 4.92 16.96 -2.99
C GLU A 121 3.57 17.68 -3.09
N LEU A 122 2.55 17.03 -3.64
CA LEU A 122 1.19 17.57 -3.68
C LEU A 122 0.58 17.66 -2.28
N LEU A 123 0.68 16.60 -1.48
CA LEU A 123 0.16 16.57 -0.11
C LEU A 123 0.88 17.58 0.80
N ASP A 124 2.19 17.72 0.67
CA ASP A 124 2.98 18.67 1.46
C ASP A 124 2.57 20.12 1.15
N ARG A 125 2.27 20.44 -0.12
CA ARG A 125 1.72 21.74 -0.52
C ARG A 125 0.35 22.01 0.10
N ASP A 126 -0.52 21.01 0.11
CA ASP A 126 -1.88 21.11 0.66
C ASP A 126 -1.86 21.38 2.17
N ILE A 127 -1.01 20.64 2.91
CA ILE A 127 -0.82 20.83 4.37
C ILE A 127 -0.27 22.24 4.68
N ILE A 128 0.66 22.74 3.88
CA ILE A 128 1.22 24.09 4.06
C ILE A 128 0.12 25.14 3.82
N PHE A 129 -0.73 24.93 2.82
CA PHE A 129 -1.85 25.83 2.53
C PHE A 129 -2.87 25.87 3.67
N GLU A 130 -3.33 24.72 4.15
CA GLU A 130 -4.28 24.62 5.28
C GLU A 130 -3.74 25.33 6.54
N LYS A 131 -2.49 25.06 6.94
CA LYS A 131 -1.86 25.71 8.10
C LYS A 131 -1.74 27.23 7.97
N ASN A 132 -1.58 27.72 6.74
CA ASN A 132 -1.50 29.16 6.49
C ASN A 132 -2.88 29.83 6.51
N LEU A 133 -3.95 29.11 6.17
CA LEU A 133 -5.32 29.58 6.33
C LEU A 133 -5.71 29.67 7.81
N GLU A 134 -5.44 28.64 8.61
CA GLU A 134 -5.73 28.63 10.05
C GLU A 134 -5.02 29.79 10.79
N LYS A 135 -3.82 30.17 10.36
CA LYS A 135 -3.07 31.30 10.94
C LYS A 135 -3.59 32.68 10.55
N LYS A 136 -4.38 32.80 9.48
CA LYS A 136 -4.97 34.09 9.04
C LYS A 136 -6.34 34.37 9.67
N GLU A 137 -6.97 33.34 10.25
CA GLU A 137 -8.26 33.43 10.93
C GLU A 137 -8.11 33.64 12.46
N LEU A 138 -6.87 33.73 12.96
CA LEU A 138 -6.49 34.07 14.35
C LEU A 138 -5.85 35.46 14.41
#